data_AF-A0A398BB63-F1
#
_entry.id   AF-A0A398BB63-F1
#
_cell.length_a   1.000
_cell.length_b   1.000
_cell.length_c   1.000
_cell.angle_alpha   90.00
_cell.angle_beta   90.00
_cell.angle_gamma   90.00
#
_symmetry.space_group_name_H-M   'P 1'
#
loop_
_entity.id
_entity.type
_entity.pdbx_description
1 polymer ?
#
loop_
_entity_poly.entity_id
_entity_poly.type
_entity_poly.pdbx_seq_one_letter_code
_entity_poly.pdbx_strand_id
1 'polypeptide(L)' 'MNIQHPDITQAERTGYPYGVEQEEAIGVDYFGHEIWPGDDYFEDPERDEMVLQEYWQDYMSEVYGFKFRTAE' A
#
# COMPACT_ATOMS: atom_id res chain seq x y z
N MET A 1 42.56 -14.90 -2.86
CA MET A 1 41.77 -14.58 -1.66
C MET A 1 40.51 -13.89 -2.15
N ASN A 2 39.35 -14.53 -2.05
CA ASN A 2 38.09 -13.89 -2.41
C ASN A 2 37.66 -13.04 -1.21
N ILE A 3 37.94 -11.75 -1.28
CA ILE A 3 37.43 -10.76 -0.33
C ILE A 3 36.03 -10.36 -0.82
N GLN A 4 35.01 -10.94 -0.20
CA GLN A 4 33.61 -10.57 -0.42
C GLN A 4 33.29 -9.35 0.45
N HIS A 5 32.49 -8.43 -0.09
CA HIS A 5 32.05 -7.26 0.67
C HIS A 5 31.20 -7.72 1.87
N PRO A 6 31.41 -7.18 3.08
CA PRO A 6 30.68 -7.59 4.28
C PRO A 6 29.15 -7.60 4.11
N ASP A 7 28.61 -6.65 3.35
CA ASP A 7 27.16 -6.55 3.11
C ASP A 7 26.62 -7.71 2.26
N ILE A 8 27.45 -8.23 1.33
CA ILE A 8 27.08 -9.40 0.52
C ILE A 8 27.11 -10.64 1.42
N THR A 9 28.13 -10.80 2.25
CA THR A 9 28.19 -11.91 3.22
C THR A 9 27.03 -11.87 4.21
N GLN A 10 26.61 -10.68 4.64
CA GLN A 10 25.41 -10.50 5.48
C GLN A 10 24.15 -10.92 4.74
N ALA A 11 23.94 -10.41 3.52
CA ALA A 11 22.76 -10.71 2.72
C ALA A 11 22.63 -12.20 2.38
N GLU A 12 23.73 -12.88 2.05
CA GLU A 12 23.74 -14.33 1.84
C GLU A 12 23.43 -15.11 3.12
N ARG A 13 23.82 -14.59 4.29
CA ARG A 13 23.58 -15.24 5.59
C ARG A 13 22.15 -15.05 6.10
N THR A 14 21.56 -13.87 5.93
CA THR A 14 20.23 -13.54 6.47
C THR A 14 19.11 -13.71 5.43
N GLY A 15 19.45 -13.76 4.15
CA GLY A 15 18.51 -13.69 3.04
C GLY A 15 18.01 -12.28 2.72
N TYR A 16 18.49 -11.25 3.44
CA TYR A 16 18.04 -9.86 3.28
C TYR A 16 19.22 -8.89 3.22
N PRO A 17 19.21 -7.90 2.30
CA PRO A 17 20.23 -6.85 2.26
C PRO A 17 20.34 -6.12 3.60
N TYR A 18 21.57 -5.85 4.04
CA TYR A 18 21.82 -5.08 5.27
C TYR A 18 21.58 -3.58 5.02
N GLY A 19 20.84 -2.92 5.91
CA GLY A 19 20.67 -1.45 5.90
C GLY A 19 19.60 -0.91 4.95
N VAL A 20 18.74 -1.75 4.38
CA VAL A 20 17.56 -1.31 3.63
C VAL A 20 16.41 -1.15 4.62
N GLU A 21 16.00 0.09 4.92
CA GLU A 21 14.70 0.35 5.53
C GLU A 21 13.64 -0.08 4.51
N GLN A 22 12.88 -1.12 4.85
CA GLN A 22 11.65 -1.43 4.15
C GLN A 22 10.59 -0.53 4.77
N GLU A 23 10.05 0.41 4.00
CA GLU A 23 8.83 1.10 4.41
C GLU A 23 7.76 0.04 4.64
N GLU A 24 7.02 0.15 5.73
CA GLU A 24 5.90 -0.73 6.02
C GLU A 24 4.64 -0.10 5.42
N ALA A 25 3.74 -0.95 4.90
CA ALA A 25 2.41 -0.50 4.54
C ALA A 25 1.71 0.06 5.79
N ILE A 26 1.01 1.18 5.64
CA ILE A 26 0.21 1.80 6.71
C ILE A 26 -1.03 0.95 7.01
N GLY A 27 -1.54 0.24 6.00
CA GLY A 27 -2.70 -0.62 6.12
C GLY A 27 -3.06 -1.28 4.79
N VAL A 28 -4.28 -1.80 4.73
CA VAL A 28 -4.88 -2.39 3.53
C VAL A 28 -6.23 -1.72 3.32
N ASP A 29 -6.54 -1.36 2.09
CA ASP A 29 -7.80 -0.73 1.72
C ASP A 29 -8.96 -1.75 1.65
N TYR A 30 -10.18 -1.26 1.48
CA TYR A 30 -11.41 -2.05 1.39
C TYR A 30 -11.36 -3.15 0.32
N PHE A 31 -10.61 -2.94 -0.76
CA PHE A 31 -10.49 -3.89 -1.87
C PHE A 31 -9.30 -4.86 -1.72
N GLY A 32 -8.51 -4.72 -0.65
CA GLY A 32 -7.36 -5.58 -0.37
C GLY A 32 -6.04 -5.05 -0.91
N HIS A 33 -5.96 -3.78 -1.31
CA HIS A 33 -4.74 -3.14 -1.78
C HIS A 33 -3.96 -2.52 -0.61
N GLU A 34 -2.65 -2.74 -0.57
CA GLU A 34 -1.79 -2.14 0.46
C GLU A 34 -1.74 -0.62 0.29
N ILE A 35 -1.85 0.11 1.41
CA ILE A 35 -1.73 1.57 1.47
C ILE A 35 -0.32 1.89 1.95
N TRP A 36 0.47 2.56 1.12
CA TRP A 36 1.86 2.88 1.39
C TRP A 36 2.02 4.33 1.85
N PRO A 37 3.14 4.66 2.53
CA PRO A 37 3.48 6.06 2.81
C PRO A 37 3.49 6.92 1.54
N GLY A 38 2.65 7.95 1.53
CA GLY A 38 2.52 8.87 0.40
C GLY A 38 1.33 8.60 -0.51
N ASP A 39 0.59 7.51 -0.30
CA ASP A 39 -0.67 7.27 -1.02
C ASP A 39 -1.78 8.19 -0.49
N ASP A 40 -2.63 8.66 -1.41
CA ASP A 40 -3.86 9.37 -1.08
C ASP A 40 -5.00 8.35 -0.89
N TYR A 41 -5.65 8.39 0.27
CA TYR A 41 -6.77 7.52 0.61
C TYR A 41 -7.87 8.28 1.36
N PHE A 42 -9.08 7.75 1.34
CA PHE A 42 -10.23 8.23 2.11
C PHE A 42 -10.51 7.29 3.27
N GLU A 43 -11.00 7.84 4.38
CA GLU A 43 -11.48 7.08 5.54
C GLU A 43 -13.01 7.13 5.58
N ASP A 44 -13.62 5.96 5.76
CA ASP A 44 -15.04 5.81 6.05
C ASP A 44 -15.25 5.50 7.54
N PRO A 45 -15.47 6.53 8.38
CA PRO A 45 -15.56 6.35 9.82
C PRO A 45 -16.83 5.59 10.27
N GLU A 46 -17.85 5.47 9.42
CA GLU A 46 -19.05 4.69 9.77
C GLU A 46 -18.83 3.18 9.60
N ARG A 47 -17.89 2.80 8.74
CA ARG A 47 -17.55 1.41 8.44
C ARG A 47 -16.19 0.97 8.98
N ASP A 48 -15.37 1.92 9.44
CA ASP A 48 -13.98 1.68 9.86
C ASP A 48 -13.12 1.15 8.69
N GLU A 49 -13.33 1.70 7.50
CA GLU A 49 -12.68 1.28 6.25
C GLU A 49 -11.79 2.38 5.68
N MET A 50 -10.68 1.98 5.06
CA MET A 50 -9.80 2.86 4.28
C MET A 50 -9.94 2.53 2.80
N VAL A 51 -9.92 3.53 1.92
CA VAL A 51 -10.10 3.31 0.46
C VAL A 51 -9.11 4.17 -0.30
N LEU A 52 -8.25 3.55 -1.11
CA LEU A 52 -7.33 4.32 -1.97
C LEU A 52 -8.12 5.23 -2.91
N GLN A 53 -7.60 6.44 -3.16
CA GLN A 53 -8.27 7.44 -3.98
C GLN A 53 -8.65 6.92 -5.38
N GLU A 54 -7.84 6.04 -5.96
CA GLU A 54 -8.10 5.45 -7.28
C GLU A 54 -9.33 4.54 -7.32
N TYR A 55 -9.69 3.90 -6.21
CA TYR A 55 -10.86 3.02 -6.08
C TYR A 55 -12.07 3.68 -5.41
N TRP A 56 -11.97 4.96 -5.07
CA TRP A 56 -13.02 5.69 -4.36
C TRP A 56 -14.36 5.68 -5.09
N GLN A 57 -14.36 5.85 -6.42
CA GLN A 57 -15.60 5.86 -7.19
C GLN A 57 -16.31 4.52 -7.18
N ASP A 58 -15.55 3.42 -7.26
CA ASP A 58 -16.07 2.06 -7.20
C ASP A 58 -16.64 1.79 -5.81
N TYR A 59 -15.92 2.17 -4.75
CA TYR A 59 -16.42 2.07 -3.37
C TYR A 59 -17.75 2.81 -3.16
N MET A 60 -17.84 4.07 -3.63
CA MET A 60 -19.07 4.86 -3.56
C MET A 60 -20.23 4.23 -4.34
N SER A 61 -19.94 3.61 -5.47
CA SER A 61 -20.95 2.93 -6.28
C SER A 61 -21.42 1.62 -5.63
N GLU A 62 -20.50 0.78 -5.17
CA GLU A 62 -20.81 -0.56 -4.64
C GLU A 62 -21.38 -0.52 -3.22
N VAL A 63 -20.81 0.30 -2.34
CA VAL A 63 -21.19 0.32 -0.92
C VAL A 63 -22.35 1.28 -0.65
N TYR A 64 -22.40 2.40 -1.39
CA TYR A 64 -23.37 3.47 -1.16
C TYR A 64 -24.38 3.66 -2.30
N GLY A 65 -24.21 2.99 -3.45
CA GLY A 65 -25.15 3.05 -4.57
C GLY A 65 -25.09 4.35 -5.38
N PHE A 66 -24.02 5.14 -5.24
CA PHE A 66 -23.83 6.35 -6.02
C PHE A 66 -23.64 6.03 -7.50
N LYS A 67 -24.02 6.97 -8.37
CA LYS A 67 -23.82 6.84 -9.82
C LYS A 67 -22.94 7.97 -10.30
N PHE A 68 -21.72 7.63 -10.71
CA PHE A 68 -20.85 8.58 -11.37
C PHE A 68 -21.42 8.97 -12.74
N ARG A 69 -21.35 10.26 -13.07
CA ARG A 69 -21.85 10.85 -14.31
C ARG A 69 -20.91 11.97 -14.75
N THR A 70 -20.63 12.02 -16.05
CA THR A 70 -19.92 13.15 -16.67
C THR A 70 -20.97 14.02 -17.36
N ALA A 71 -20.92 15.33 -17.11
CA ALA A 71 -21.80 16.27 -17.81
C ALA A 71 -21.38 16.39 -19.29
N GLU A 72 -22.37 16.47 -20.18
CA GLU A 72 -22.18 16.75 -21.62
C GLU A 72 -22.27 18.25 -21.93
#